data_AF-A0AA37SPL5-F1
#
_entry.id   AF-A0AA37SPL5-F1
#
_cell.length_a   1.000
_cell.length_b   1.000
_cell.length_c   1.000
_cell.angle_alpha   90.00
_cell.angle_beta   90.00
_cell.angle_gamma   90.00
#
_symmetry.space_group_name_H-M   'P 1'
#
loop_
_entity.id
_entity.type
_entity.pdbx_description
1 polymer ?
#
loop_
_entity_poly.entity_id
_entity_poly.type
_entity_poly.pdbx_seq_one_letter_code
_entity_poly.pdbx_strand_id
1 'polypeptide(L)'
;MNIYAKAQQKLNITSFNEMQKEAFEKIPSGEDVVLLSRTGSGKTLAFLLPLLDQIDPAIKRTQLLIIAPTREIALQLTSVTQDLRFGFNILCCYGGHPIRFEKKALLSFPDIIIGTPGRILDHLDRETIDPLTLKFLVLDEFDKTLEMGFHEQMQSIIKHLRYKPQYILTSATEALEIPSFVPLNNAETINYIEDQTIKGLKLHVVPSPAKDKLETLFQLINDIGHQSTFIFCNYRETVQRISDYLKSKKIHNDILHGGLQQMDRENVLSKFRNGSVRILVTTDLAGRGLDIPLVENVVHYHLPSSEETFIHRNGRTARMESDGDAYTITFHEEETPDFIKKIDHEYLPTGETRDLPLPDFETVMINKGKRDKVRKGDVVGFLFKIGALGKEELGLIEVKDNFSLAGVSRNAASSLVKKTNNQKIKGKKALVRIL
;
A
#
# COMPACT_ATOMS: atom_id res chain seq x y z
N MET A 1 -5.95 12.10 28.47
CA MET A 1 -6.04 10.86 27.67
C MET A 1 -4.68 10.60 27.04
N ASN A 2 -4.05 9.47 27.38
CA ASN A 2 -2.75 9.07 26.86
C ASN A 2 -2.82 8.90 25.31
N ILE A 3 -1.71 9.11 24.60
CA ILE A 3 -1.57 9.03 23.14
C ILE A 3 -2.14 7.71 22.58
N TYR A 4 -1.95 6.59 23.27
CA TYR A 4 -2.47 5.27 22.89
C TYR A 4 -4.00 5.23 22.81
N ALA A 5 -4.68 5.73 23.84
CA ALA A 5 -6.14 5.76 23.89
C ALA A 5 -6.73 6.73 22.84
N LYS A 6 -6.03 7.84 22.55
CA LYS A 6 -6.40 8.72 21.44
C LYS A 6 -6.23 8.03 20.08
N ALA A 7 -5.15 7.26 19.89
CA ALA A 7 -4.92 6.51 18.67
C ALA A 7 -6.02 5.48 18.41
N GLN A 8 -6.42 4.70 19.42
CA GLN A 8 -7.53 3.74 19.32
C GLN A 8 -8.83 4.41 18.86
N GLN A 9 -9.19 5.55 19.46
CA GLN A 9 -10.38 6.30 19.08
C GLN A 9 -10.30 6.86 17.65
N LYS A 10 -9.12 7.34 17.22
CA LYS A 10 -8.94 7.93 15.89
C LYS A 10 -8.95 6.90 14.77
N LEU A 11 -8.38 5.73 15.04
CA LEU A 11 -8.25 4.63 14.09
C LEU A 11 -9.42 3.63 14.16
N ASN A 12 -10.38 3.82 15.08
CA ASN A 12 -11.47 2.89 15.36
C ASN A 12 -10.96 1.46 15.67
N ILE A 13 -9.89 1.37 16.45
CA ILE A 13 -9.29 0.09 16.85
C ILE A 13 -9.75 -0.24 18.28
N THR A 14 -10.27 -1.44 18.50
CA THR A 14 -10.74 -1.92 19.81
C THR A 14 -9.59 -2.27 20.76
N SER A 15 -8.52 -2.87 20.24
CA SER A 15 -7.33 -3.26 21.01
C SER A 15 -6.07 -3.27 20.15
N PHE A 16 -4.90 -3.06 20.79
CA PHE A 16 -3.61 -3.30 20.16
C PHE A 16 -3.24 -4.78 20.23
N ASN A 17 -2.50 -5.26 19.24
CA ASN A 17 -1.99 -6.64 19.22
C ASN A 17 -0.75 -6.81 20.12
N GLU A 18 -0.32 -8.05 20.35
CA GLU A 18 0.80 -8.36 21.26
C GLU A 18 2.12 -7.71 20.82
N MET A 19 2.45 -7.75 19.52
CA MET A 19 3.63 -7.06 18.98
C MET A 19 3.62 -5.56 19.29
N GLN A 20 2.48 -4.90 19.15
CA GLN A 20 2.33 -3.48 19.46
C GLN A 20 2.51 -3.23 20.96
N LYS A 21 1.90 -4.04 21.83
CA LYS A 21 2.05 -3.91 23.29
C LYS A 21 3.50 -4.09 23.72
N GLU A 22 4.18 -5.11 23.21
CA GLU A 22 5.59 -5.35 23.51
C GLU A 22 6.48 -4.20 23.02
N ALA A 23 6.20 -3.64 21.83
CA ALA A 23 6.91 -2.46 21.35
C ALA A 23 6.65 -1.22 22.21
N PHE A 24 5.45 -1.06 22.77
CA PHE A 24 5.11 0.04 23.68
C PHE A 24 5.85 -0.05 25.02
N GLU A 25 6.27 -1.24 25.42
CA GLU A 25 7.06 -1.46 26.64
C GLU A 25 8.56 -1.27 26.36
N LYS A 26 9.06 -1.85 25.25
CA LYS A 26 10.50 -1.88 24.95
C LYS A 26 11.05 -0.57 24.37
N ILE A 27 10.32 0.11 23.49
CA ILE A 27 10.82 1.34 22.85
C ILE A 27 11.07 2.47 23.87
N PRO A 28 10.19 2.71 24.86
CA PRO A 28 10.46 3.73 25.87
C PRO A 28 11.62 3.42 26.83
N SER A 29 12.17 2.19 26.81
CA SER A 29 13.33 1.84 27.65
C SER A 29 14.62 2.58 27.25
N GLY A 30 14.68 3.06 26.00
CA GLY A 30 15.82 3.76 25.43
C GLY A 30 16.84 2.85 24.73
N GLU A 31 16.71 1.53 24.84
CA GLU A 31 17.54 0.57 24.09
C GLU A 31 17.17 0.57 22.60
N ASP A 32 18.13 0.25 21.73
CA ASP A 32 17.85 0.08 20.30
C ASP A 32 16.86 -1.09 20.11
N VAL A 33 16.00 -1.03 19.08
CA VAL A 33 14.97 -2.08 18.85
C VAL A 33 15.05 -2.61 17.43
N VAL A 34 14.99 -3.94 17.29
CA VAL A 34 14.79 -4.63 16.01
C VAL A 34 13.41 -5.28 16.02
N LEU A 35 12.48 -4.73 15.25
CA LEU A 35 11.11 -5.18 15.12
C LEU A 35 10.94 -6.04 13.86
N LEU A 36 10.86 -7.35 14.06
CA LEU A 36 10.71 -8.33 12.99
C LEU A 36 9.24 -8.78 12.93
N SER A 37 8.54 -8.48 11.83
CA SER A 37 7.17 -8.98 11.64
C SER A 37 6.74 -8.87 10.17
N ARG A 38 5.72 -9.62 9.75
CA ARG A 38 5.23 -9.58 8.36
C ARG A 38 4.68 -8.20 7.96
N THR A 39 4.61 -7.93 6.66
CA THR A 39 3.97 -6.70 6.18
C THR A 39 2.48 -6.70 6.56
N GLY A 40 1.98 -5.61 7.13
CA GLY A 40 0.56 -5.48 7.49
C GLY A 40 0.15 -5.98 8.87
N SER A 41 1.09 -6.43 9.70
CA SER A 41 0.84 -6.78 11.11
C SER A 41 0.64 -5.57 12.02
N GLY A 42 0.66 -4.34 11.47
CA GLY A 42 0.55 -3.12 12.25
C GLY A 42 1.88 -2.61 12.82
N LYS A 43 3.03 -3.00 12.24
CA LYS A 43 4.38 -2.54 12.62
C LYS A 43 4.50 -1.03 12.76
N THR A 44 3.87 -0.30 11.84
CA THR A 44 3.89 1.17 11.85
C THR A 44 3.37 1.72 13.17
N LEU A 45 2.25 1.23 13.69
CA LEU A 45 1.73 1.72 14.98
C LEU A 45 2.60 1.27 16.15
N ALA A 46 3.20 0.07 16.05
CA ALA A 46 4.06 -0.50 17.08
C ALA A 46 5.27 0.41 17.38
N PHE A 47 5.97 0.90 16.34
CA PHE A 47 7.07 1.83 16.56
C PHE A 47 6.60 3.28 16.71
N LEU A 48 5.58 3.71 15.96
CA LEU A 48 5.25 5.13 15.87
C LEU A 48 4.66 5.67 17.18
N LEU A 49 3.70 4.98 17.79
CA LEU A 49 3.02 5.47 18.98
C LEU A 49 3.97 5.72 20.19
N PRO A 50 4.85 4.79 20.58
CA PRO A 50 5.75 5.02 21.71
C PRO A 50 6.82 6.08 21.41
N LEU A 51 7.19 6.28 20.14
CA LEU A 51 8.08 7.38 19.76
C LEU A 51 7.37 8.73 19.83
N LEU A 52 6.13 8.81 19.33
CA LEU A 52 5.33 10.04 19.40
C LEU A 52 5.04 10.47 20.84
N ASP A 53 4.94 9.54 21.79
CA ASP A 53 4.77 9.83 23.22
C ASP A 53 5.99 10.54 23.83
N GLN A 54 7.18 10.38 23.23
CA GLN A 54 8.44 10.92 23.71
C GLN A 54 8.91 12.19 22.98
N ILE A 55 8.20 12.61 21.92
CA ILE A 55 8.49 13.83 21.18
C ILE A 55 7.87 15.02 21.90
N ASP A 56 8.67 16.06 22.14
CA ASP A 56 8.19 17.33 22.70
C ASP A 56 8.03 18.39 21.59
N PRO A 57 6.80 18.72 21.15
CA PRO A 57 6.59 19.69 20.08
C PRO A 57 6.98 21.13 20.48
N ALA A 58 7.22 21.42 21.77
CA ALA A 58 7.67 22.73 22.21
C ALA A 58 9.11 23.05 21.76
N ILE A 59 9.93 22.02 21.50
CA ILE A 59 11.33 22.17 21.08
C ILE A 59 11.45 22.82 19.69
N LYS A 60 10.42 22.68 18.82
CA LYS A 60 10.40 23.22 17.45
C LYS A 60 11.67 22.89 16.66
N ARG A 61 12.04 21.61 16.71
CA ARG A 61 13.16 21.01 15.98
C ARG A 61 12.84 19.54 15.72
N THR A 62 13.49 18.98 14.70
CA THR A 62 13.31 17.57 14.33
C THR A 62 13.86 16.66 15.42
N GLN A 63 12.99 15.81 15.96
CA GLN A 63 13.33 14.83 17.00
C GLN A 63 13.24 13.39 16.49
N LEU A 64 12.44 13.15 15.45
CA LEU A 64 12.25 11.84 14.84
C LEU A 64 12.51 11.91 13.33
N LEU A 65 13.41 11.04 12.87
CA LEU A 65 13.67 10.80 11.45
C LEU A 65 13.27 9.37 11.12
N ILE A 66 12.39 9.20 10.14
CA ILE A 66 12.00 7.90 9.62
C ILE A 66 12.47 7.78 8.18
N ILE A 67 13.28 6.76 7.91
CA ILE A 67 13.77 6.43 6.57
C ILE A 67 12.96 5.25 6.05
N ALA A 68 12.39 5.41 4.86
CA ALA A 68 11.62 4.38 4.17
C ALA A 68 12.19 4.13 2.75
N PRO A 69 12.14 2.90 2.23
CA PRO A 69 12.85 2.52 1.01
C PRO A 69 12.31 3.22 -0.24
N THR A 70 11.01 3.54 -0.28
CA THR A 70 10.37 4.17 -1.42
C THR A 70 9.61 5.42 -1.05
N ARG A 71 9.41 6.29 -2.04
CA ARG A 71 8.64 7.54 -1.94
C ARG A 71 7.29 7.29 -1.28
N GLU A 72 6.67 6.18 -1.63
CA GLU A 72 5.28 6.00 -1.32
C GLU A 72 5.06 5.29 0.01
N ILE A 73 6.03 4.47 0.45
CA ILE A 73 6.06 4.03 1.86
C ILE A 73 6.27 5.27 2.75
N ALA A 74 7.15 6.20 2.37
CA ALA A 74 7.30 7.47 3.07
C ALA A 74 6.00 8.30 3.11
N LEU A 75 5.26 8.36 2.00
CA LEU A 75 3.96 9.04 1.94
C LEU A 75 2.88 8.32 2.77
N GLN A 76 2.87 6.99 2.79
CA GLN A 76 1.95 6.19 3.60
C GLN A 76 2.20 6.42 5.09
N LEU A 77 3.46 6.33 5.53
CA LEU A 77 3.87 6.65 6.89
C LEU A 77 3.48 8.08 7.28
N THR A 78 3.66 9.03 6.36
CA THR A 78 3.23 10.42 6.56
C THR A 78 1.73 10.53 6.76
N SER A 79 0.93 9.84 5.93
CA SER A 79 -0.53 9.82 6.07
C SER A 79 -0.96 9.24 7.42
N VAL A 80 -0.41 8.08 7.80
CA VAL A 80 -0.71 7.43 9.09
C VAL A 80 -0.37 8.35 10.26
N THR A 81 0.80 9.00 10.21
CA THR A 81 1.22 9.94 11.25
C THR A 81 0.30 11.17 11.32
N GLN A 82 -0.16 11.68 10.18
CA GLN A 82 -1.10 12.81 10.12
C GLN A 82 -2.51 12.43 10.61
N ASP A 83 -2.97 11.22 10.31
CA ASP A 83 -4.31 10.73 10.69
C ASP A 83 -4.47 10.58 12.21
N LEU A 84 -3.37 10.33 12.92
CA LEU A 84 -3.34 10.33 14.38
C LEU A 84 -3.63 11.72 15.00
N ARG A 85 -3.38 12.82 14.25
CA ARG A 85 -3.68 14.21 14.62
C ARG A 85 -3.20 14.66 16.00
N PHE A 86 -1.97 14.29 16.35
CA PHE A 86 -1.38 14.70 17.62
C PHE A 86 -0.76 16.10 17.63
N GLY A 87 -0.90 16.86 16.54
CA GLY A 87 -0.46 18.25 16.47
C GLY A 87 1.02 18.43 16.13
N PHE A 88 1.72 17.35 15.76
CA PHE A 88 3.10 17.39 15.28
C PHE A 88 3.19 17.99 13.87
N ASN A 89 4.24 18.78 13.64
CA ASN A 89 4.63 19.24 12.32
C ASN A 89 5.45 18.16 11.63
N ILE A 90 4.91 17.62 10.53
CA ILE A 90 5.51 16.49 9.80
C ILE A 90 5.92 16.97 8.42
N LEU A 91 7.15 16.66 8.02
CA LEU A 91 7.64 16.89 6.66
C LEU A 91 8.00 15.57 6.00
N CYS A 92 7.49 15.36 4.79
CA CYS A 92 7.86 14.20 3.96
C CYS A 92 8.85 14.63 2.86
N CYS A 93 10.01 13.99 2.79
CA CYS A 93 11.09 14.32 1.86
C CYS A 93 11.37 13.16 0.90
N TYR A 94 11.19 13.38 -0.41
CA TYR A 94 11.41 12.32 -1.42
C TYR A 94 11.71 12.90 -2.81
N GLY A 95 12.35 12.07 -3.65
CA GLY A 95 12.73 12.44 -5.03
C GLY A 95 11.55 12.67 -5.99
N GLY A 96 11.81 13.29 -7.14
CA GLY A 96 10.78 13.53 -8.18
C GLY A 96 10.06 14.87 -8.06
N HIS A 97 10.50 15.75 -7.15
CA HIS A 97 10.11 17.16 -7.15
C HIS A 97 11.27 18.07 -6.70
N PRO A 98 11.24 19.39 -7.02
CA PRO A 98 12.32 20.30 -6.66
C PRO A 98 12.52 20.48 -5.15
N ILE A 99 13.77 20.33 -4.66
CA ILE A 99 14.15 20.41 -3.24
C ILE A 99 13.79 21.73 -2.56
N ARG A 100 13.66 22.81 -3.34
CA ARG A 100 13.25 24.13 -2.84
C ARG A 100 11.91 24.11 -2.10
N PHE A 101 11.00 23.18 -2.44
CA PHE A 101 9.71 23.06 -1.76
C PHE A 101 9.88 22.52 -0.35
N GLU A 102 10.71 21.48 -0.16
CA GLU A 102 11.06 20.94 1.16
C GLU A 102 11.89 21.95 1.96
N LYS A 103 12.86 22.63 1.34
CA LYS A 103 13.63 23.72 2.01
C LYS A 103 12.72 24.80 2.58
N LYS A 104 11.67 25.18 1.84
CA LYS A 104 10.69 26.15 2.33
C LYS A 104 9.87 25.59 3.50
N ALA A 105 9.50 24.31 3.44
CA ALA A 105 8.76 23.65 4.52
C ALA A 105 9.61 23.44 5.78
N LEU A 106 10.92 23.21 5.65
CA LEU A 106 11.86 23.10 6.77
C LEU A 106 11.91 24.37 7.63
N LEU A 107 11.56 25.54 7.08
CA LEU A 107 11.46 26.80 7.83
C LEU A 107 10.37 26.79 8.90
N SER A 108 9.39 25.88 8.82
CA SER A 108 8.40 25.70 9.89
C SER A 108 8.88 24.79 11.02
N PHE A 109 10.14 24.33 10.97
CA PHE A 109 10.77 23.46 11.95
C PHE A 109 9.94 22.20 12.27
N PRO A 110 9.88 21.23 11.34
CA PRO A 110 9.13 20.00 11.57
C PRO A 110 9.68 19.21 12.76
N ASP A 111 8.79 18.68 13.58
CA ASP A 111 9.10 17.78 14.70
C ASP A 111 9.54 16.40 14.18
N ILE A 112 8.96 15.99 13.04
CA ILE A 112 9.13 14.68 12.43
C ILE A 112 9.47 14.85 10.95
N ILE A 113 10.53 14.17 10.50
CA ILE A 113 10.88 14.06 9.09
C ILE A 113 10.74 12.60 8.66
N ILE A 114 10.07 12.37 7.54
CA ILE A 114 9.90 11.04 6.94
C ILE A 114 10.42 11.12 5.51
N GLY A 115 11.29 10.22 5.07
CA GLY A 115 11.79 10.33 3.71
C GLY A 115 12.56 9.14 3.17
N THR A 116 12.93 9.25 1.90
CA THR A 116 13.74 8.23 1.20
C THR A 116 15.24 8.47 1.41
N PRO A 117 16.09 7.42 1.47
CA PRO A 117 17.52 7.54 1.77
C PRO A 117 18.22 8.63 0.96
N GLY A 118 18.14 8.58 -0.38
CA GLY A 118 18.84 9.53 -1.24
C GLY A 118 18.40 10.99 -1.04
N ARG A 119 17.12 11.24 -0.72
CA ARG A 119 16.64 12.61 -0.50
C ARG A 119 16.99 13.14 0.88
N ILE A 120 16.95 12.29 1.90
CA ILE A 120 17.41 12.65 3.25
C ILE A 120 18.90 12.95 3.24
N LEU A 121 19.71 12.15 2.56
CA LEU A 121 21.14 12.42 2.39
C LEU A 121 21.38 13.77 1.71
N ASP A 122 20.72 14.07 0.59
CA ASP A 122 20.84 15.37 -0.11
C ASP A 122 20.46 16.57 0.80
N HIS A 123 19.57 16.37 1.77
CA HIS A 123 19.25 17.39 2.77
C HIS A 123 20.32 17.55 3.85
N LEU A 124 20.93 16.45 4.30
CA LEU A 124 22.00 16.44 5.29
C LEU A 124 23.31 17.01 4.71
N ASP A 125 23.68 16.59 3.49
CA ASP A 125 24.85 17.11 2.76
C ASP A 125 24.79 18.62 2.55
N ARG A 126 23.56 19.16 2.40
CA ARG A 126 23.29 20.59 2.23
C ARG A 126 23.04 21.33 3.54
N GLU A 127 23.17 20.65 4.68
CA GLU A 127 22.95 21.21 6.02
C GLU A 127 21.57 21.87 6.18
N THR A 128 20.55 21.34 5.50
CA THR A 128 19.18 21.86 5.59
C THR A 128 18.33 21.14 6.63
N ILE A 129 18.75 19.93 7.02
CA ILE A 129 18.25 19.23 8.20
C ILE A 129 19.35 19.28 9.25
N ASP A 130 19.01 19.71 10.46
CA ASP A 130 19.90 19.70 11.61
C ASP A 130 19.73 18.38 12.38
N PRO A 131 20.73 17.48 12.38
CA PRO A 131 20.63 16.20 13.07
C PRO A 131 20.88 16.30 14.58
N LEU A 132 21.29 17.46 15.12
CA LEU A 132 21.72 17.59 16.52
C LEU A 132 20.59 17.34 17.53
N THR A 133 19.34 17.60 17.16
CA THR A 133 18.17 17.41 18.02
C THR A 133 17.49 16.06 17.83
N LEU A 134 18.06 15.19 16.98
CA LEU A 134 17.49 13.90 16.67
C LEU A 134 17.58 12.96 17.89
N LYS A 135 16.44 12.56 18.43
CA LYS A 135 16.33 11.58 19.50
C LYS A 135 16.20 10.15 18.95
N PHE A 136 15.51 10.02 17.82
CA PHE A 136 15.10 8.73 17.27
C PHE A 136 15.38 8.65 15.77
N LEU A 137 15.96 7.53 15.34
CA LEU A 137 16.09 7.16 13.93
C LEU A 137 15.38 5.83 13.69
N VAL A 138 14.36 5.85 12.83
CA VAL A 138 13.66 4.65 12.38
C VAL A 138 14.12 4.29 10.97
N LEU A 139 14.51 3.02 10.78
CA LEU A 139 14.81 2.42 9.48
C LEU A 139 13.69 1.42 9.17
N ASP A 140 12.67 1.86 8.44
CA ASP A 140 11.49 1.05 8.13
C ASP A 140 11.71 0.23 6.86
N GLU A 141 11.27 -1.04 6.84
CA GLU A 141 11.55 -2.00 5.75
C GLU A 141 13.05 -2.01 5.39
N PHE A 142 13.90 -2.27 6.39
CA PHE A 142 15.35 -2.13 6.29
C PHE A 142 15.96 -3.14 5.30
N ASP A 143 15.51 -4.40 5.34
CA ASP A 143 15.83 -5.46 4.36
C ASP A 143 15.69 -4.96 2.91
N LYS A 144 14.53 -4.43 2.58
CA LYS A 144 14.20 -3.93 1.25
C LYS A 144 14.99 -2.68 0.89
N THR A 145 15.31 -1.84 1.87
CA THR A 145 16.19 -0.69 1.66
C THR A 145 17.58 -1.14 1.20
N LEU A 146 18.12 -2.22 1.79
CA LEU A 146 19.39 -2.82 1.39
C LEU A 146 19.29 -3.49 0.01
N GLU A 147 18.24 -4.29 -0.24
CA GLU A 147 18.00 -4.93 -1.56
C GLU A 147 17.93 -3.92 -2.72
N MET A 148 17.41 -2.72 -2.44
CA MET A 148 17.34 -1.63 -3.42
C MET A 148 18.68 -0.93 -3.66
N GLY A 149 19.75 -1.34 -2.98
CA GLY A 149 21.10 -0.82 -3.17
C GLY A 149 21.39 0.47 -2.40
N PHE A 150 20.61 0.81 -1.37
CA PHE A 150 20.80 2.07 -0.62
C PHE A 150 21.90 2.02 0.45
N HIS A 151 22.81 1.04 0.40
CA HIS A 151 23.85 0.81 1.40
C HIS A 151 24.71 2.06 1.66
N GLU A 152 25.24 2.67 0.60
CA GLU A 152 26.12 3.84 0.70
C GLU A 152 25.39 5.06 1.25
N GLN A 153 24.13 5.26 0.84
CA GLN A 153 23.33 6.38 1.29
C GLN A 153 23.00 6.23 2.77
N MET A 154 22.61 5.03 3.21
CA MET A 154 22.32 4.73 4.61
C MET A 154 23.54 4.92 5.50
N GLN A 155 24.70 4.39 5.09
CA GLN A 155 25.96 4.60 5.78
C GLN A 155 26.30 6.10 5.88
N SER A 156 26.11 6.86 4.80
CA SER A 156 26.40 8.29 4.78
C SER A 156 25.45 9.08 5.68
N ILE A 157 24.16 8.74 5.71
CA ILE A 157 23.19 9.37 6.63
C ILE A 157 23.61 9.15 8.08
N ILE A 158 23.96 7.91 8.46
CA ILE A 158 24.39 7.60 9.83
C ILE A 158 25.67 8.35 10.20
N LYS A 159 26.62 8.50 9.26
CA LYS A 159 27.84 9.30 9.46
C LYS A 159 27.57 10.79 9.71
N HIS A 160 26.45 11.34 9.23
CA HIS A 160 26.06 12.72 9.52
C HIS A 160 25.54 12.91 10.96
N LEU A 161 25.16 11.83 11.64
CA LEU A 161 24.62 11.90 13.00
C LEU A 161 25.75 12.04 14.01
N ARG A 162 25.96 13.27 14.52
CA ARG A 162 27.02 13.55 15.50
C ARG A 162 26.79 12.89 16.85
N TYR A 163 25.52 12.73 17.25
CA TYR A 163 25.10 12.02 18.45
C TYR A 163 24.31 10.79 18.04
N LYS A 164 24.47 9.69 18.78
CA LYS A 164 23.74 8.45 18.53
C LYS A 164 22.28 8.62 18.98
N PRO A 165 21.28 8.68 18.07
CA PRO A 165 19.88 8.54 18.47
C PRO A 165 19.60 7.10 18.89
N GLN A 166 18.45 6.85 19.51
CA GLN A 166 17.93 5.49 19.61
C GLN A 166 17.54 4.99 18.21
N TYR A 167 18.00 3.79 17.85
CA TYR A 167 17.70 3.16 16.57
C TYR A 167 16.52 2.22 16.69
N ILE A 168 15.60 2.31 15.73
CA ILE A 168 14.49 1.36 15.59
C ILE A 168 14.53 0.83 14.17
N LEU A 169 14.79 -0.46 14.01
CA LEU A 169 14.81 -1.12 12.70
C LEU A 169 13.54 -1.96 12.57
N THR A 170 12.92 -1.92 11.39
CA THR A 170 11.84 -2.85 11.07
C THR A 170 12.21 -3.67 9.84
N SER A 171 11.81 -4.95 9.84
CA SER A 171 12.00 -5.85 8.72
C SER A 171 10.90 -6.89 8.67
N ALA A 172 10.69 -7.47 7.49
CA ALA A 172 9.80 -8.59 7.26
C ALA A 172 10.50 -9.95 7.26
N THR A 173 11.83 -9.98 7.40
CA THR A 173 12.65 -11.19 7.27
C THR A 173 13.49 -11.43 8.53
N GLU A 174 13.59 -12.70 8.96
CA GLU A 174 14.46 -13.08 10.09
C GLU A 174 15.93 -13.12 9.71
N ALA A 175 16.22 -13.37 8.43
CA ALA A 175 17.56 -13.38 7.86
C ALA A 175 18.15 -11.96 7.66
N LEU A 176 17.64 -10.96 8.39
CA LEU A 176 18.11 -9.59 8.29
C LEU A 176 19.57 -9.50 8.76
N GLU A 177 20.49 -9.44 7.80
CA GLU A 177 21.88 -9.10 8.09
C GLU A 177 22.01 -7.59 8.29
N ILE A 178 22.22 -7.17 9.54
CA ILE A 178 22.40 -5.75 9.87
C ILE A 178 23.84 -5.36 9.56
N PRO A 179 24.09 -4.44 8.61
CA PRO A 179 25.44 -4.04 8.25
C PRO A 179 26.16 -3.36 9.41
N SER A 180 27.49 -3.51 9.46
CA SER A 180 28.35 -2.92 10.51
C SER A 180 28.31 -1.39 10.59
N PHE A 181 27.80 -0.71 9.56
CA PHE A 181 27.62 0.73 9.58
C PHE A 181 26.45 1.18 10.46
N VAL A 182 25.55 0.28 10.86
CA VAL A 182 24.46 0.57 11.81
C VAL A 182 24.96 0.25 13.22
N PRO A 183 25.25 1.26 14.06
CA PRO A 183 25.91 1.06 15.35
C PRO A 183 24.89 0.66 16.43
N LEU A 184 24.22 -0.49 16.25
CA LEU A 184 23.30 -1.03 17.25
C LEU A 184 24.07 -1.48 18.49
N ASN A 185 23.60 -1.07 19.67
CA ASN A 185 24.13 -1.54 20.95
C ASN A 185 23.00 -2.25 21.70
N ASN A 186 23.22 -3.50 22.12
CA ASN A 186 22.28 -4.28 22.95
C ASN A 186 20.82 -4.20 22.46
N ALA A 187 20.62 -4.27 21.14
CA ALA A 187 19.28 -4.07 20.59
C ALA A 187 18.32 -5.16 21.05
N GLU A 188 17.17 -4.74 21.56
CA GLU A 188 16.06 -5.62 21.92
C GLU A 188 15.35 -6.10 20.65
N THR A 189 15.30 -7.42 20.46
CA THR A 189 14.58 -8.02 19.32
C THR A 189 13.15 -8.32 19.72
N ILE A 190 12.21 -7.80 18.92
CA ILE A 190 10.78 -8.10 18.99
C ILE A 190 10.44 -8.92 17.75
N ASN A 191 10.38 -10.26 17.91
CA ASN A 191 10.16 -11.17 16.79
C ASN A 191 8.73 -11.72 16.76
N TYR A 192 7.99 -11.33 15.72
CA TYR A 192 6.66 -11.81 15.35
C TYR A 192 6.62 -12.17 13.85
N ILE A 193 7.69 -12.78 13.33
CA ILE A 193 7.70 -13.38 12.00
C ILE A 193 7.08 -14.78 12.04
N GLU A 194 7.31 -15.56 13.10
CA GLU A 194 6.75 -16.90 13.24
C GLU A 194 5.25 -16.91 13.56
N ASP A 195 4.55 -17.75 12.78
CA ASP A 195 3.26 -18.38 13.05
C ASP A 195 2.05 -17.48 13.41
N GLN A 196 1.87 -16.43 12.61
CA GLN A 196 0.56 -16.36 11.96
C GLN A 196 0.68 -17.08 10.61
N THR A 197 0.45 -18.40 10.62
CA THR A 197 -0.39 -19.00 9.58
C THR A 197 -1.47 -17.97 9.31
N ILE A 198 -1.64 -17.57 8.05
CA ILE A 198 -2.69 -16.63 7.72
C ILE A 198 -3.98 -17.35 8.12
N LYS A 199 -4.47 -17.11 9.35
CA LYS A 199 -5.64 -17.78 9.89
C LYS A 199 -6.78 -17.36 8.96
N GLY A 200 -7.37 -18.33 8.28
CA GLY A 200 -8.41 -18.10 7.28
C GLY A 200 -7.94 -18.17 5.81
N LEU A 201 -6.65 -18.28 5.50
CA LEU A 201 -6.19 -18.51 4.12
C LEU A 201 -6.29 -19.99 3.74
N LYS A 202 -7.08 -20.28 2.72
CA LYS A 202 -7.13 -21.60 2.09
C LYS A 202 -6.23 -21.59 0.86
N LEU A 203 -5.33 -22.56 0.79
CA LEU A 203 -4.43 -22.75 -0.34
C LEU A 203 -4.98 -23.86 -1.23
N HIS A 204 -5.05 -23.60 -2.53
CA HIS A 204 -5.56 -24.53 -3.52
C HIS A 204 -4.56 -24.72 -4.67
N VAL A 205 -4.33 -25.96 -5.08
CA VAL A 205 -3.63 -26.29 -6.33
C VAL A 205 -4.67 -26.55 -7.41
N VAL A 206 -4.54 -25.87 -8.54
CA VAL A 206 -5.46 -25.99 -9.69
C VAL A 206 -4.70 -26.60 -10.86
N PRO A 207 -4.74 -27.92 -11.06
CA PRO A 207 -4.02 -28.55 -12.15
C PRO A 207 -4.65 -28.18 -13.49
N SER A 208 -3.82 -27.68 -14.39
CA SER A 208 -4.18 -27.38 -15.77
C SER A 208 -3.81 -28.56 -16.68
N PRO A 209 -4.71 -28.99 -17.57
CA PRO A 209 -4.40 -30.06 -18.53
C PRO A 209 -3.46 -29.60 -19.65
N ALA A 210 -3.21 -28.29 -19.78
CA ALA A 210 -2.39 -27.72 -20.83
C ALA A 210 -1.32 -26.79 -20.26
N LYS A 211 -0.18 -26.70 -20.96
CA LYS A 211 0.90 -25.76 -20.62
C LYS A 211 0.40 -24.32 -20.63
N ASP A 212 -0.50 -24.01 -21.56
CA ASP A 212 -1.18 -22.71 -21.61
C ASP A 212 -2.41 -22.72 -20.69
N LYS A 213 -2.23 -22.16 -19.50
CA LYS A 213 -3.17 -22.19 -18.40
C LYS A 213 -4.39 -21.28 -18.57
N LEU A 214 -4.55 -20.61 -19.72
CA LEU A 214 -5.58 -19.59 -19.95
C LEU A 214 -7.01 -20.13 -19.79
N GLU A 215 -7.28 -21.34 -20.30
CA GLU A 215 -8.63 -21.92 -20.20
C GLU A 215 -8.95 -22.33 -18.75
N THR A 216 -8.00 -22.94 -18.05
CA THR A 216 -8.12 -23.26 -16.62
C THR A 216 -8.34 -22.00 -15.79
N LEU A 217 -7.61 -20.90 -16.08
CA LEU A 217 -7.83 -19.62 -15.43
C LEU A 217 -9.25 -19.11 -15.68
N PHE A 218 -9.74 -19.18 -16.92
CA PHE A 218 -11.09 -18.74 -17.26
C PHE A 218 -12.15 -19.52 -16.47
N GLN A 219 -12.05 -20.85 -16.42
CA GLN A 219 -12.97 -21.70 -15.66
C GLN A 219 -12.92 -21.36 -14.16
N LEU A 220 -11.71 -21.22 -13.60
CA LEU A 220 -11.53 -20.84 -12.20
C LEU A 220 -12.19 -19.49 -11.88
N ILE A 221 -12.04 -18.49 -12.75
CA ILE A 221 -12.67 -17.17 -12.54
C ILE A 221 -14.20 -17.24 -12.60
N ASN A 222 -14.78 -18.12 -13.43
CA ASN A 222 -16.23 -18.34 -13.44
C ASN A 222 -16.74 -18.95 -12.13
N ASP A 223 -15.97 -19.85 -11.53
CA ASP A 223 -16.32 -20.44 -10.24
C ASP A 223 -16.21 -19.43 -9.09
N ILE A 224 -15.13 -18.64 -9.07
CA ILE A 224 -14.92 -17.55 -8.10
C ILE A 224 -16.02 -16.48 -8.21
N GLY A 225 -16.47 -16.18 -9.43
CA GLY A 225 -17.59 -15.28 -9.68
C GLY A 225 -17.27 -13.81 -9.41
N HIS A 226 -18.02 -13.18 -8.50
CA HIS A 226 -17.97 -11.72 -8.26
C HIS A 226 -16.96 -11.28 -7.21
N GLN A 227 -16.19 -12.21 -6.66
CA GLN A 227 -15.26 -11.89 -5.60
C GLN A 227 -14.05 -11.12 -6.15
N SER A 228 -13.55 -10.18 -5.35
CA SER A 228 -12.35 -9.41 -5.65
C SER A 228 -11.15 -10.34 -5.81
N THR A 229 -10.46 -10.25 -6.94
CA THR A 229 -9.44 -11.23 -7.34
C THR A 229 -8.20 -10.56 -7.93
N PHE A 230 -7.03 -10.93 -7.43
CA PHE A 230 -5.76 -10.63 -8.07
C PHE A 230 -5.22 -11.84 -8.83
N ILE A 231 -4.82 -11.62 -10.09
CA ILE A 231 -4.19 -12.64 -10.92
C ILE A 231 -2.73 -12.24 -11.12
N PHE A 232 -1.82 -12.95 -10.46
CA PHE A 232 -0.38 -12.68 -10.52
C PHE A 232 0.30 -13.41 -11.67
N CYS A 233 1.13 -12.67 -12.40
CA CYS A 233 1.97 -13.17 -13.49
C CYS A 233 3.39 -12.60 -13.36
N ASN A 234 4.39 -13.32 -13.86
CA ASN A 234 5.79 -12.90 -13.75
C ASN A 234 6.20 -11.87 -14.82
N TYR A 235 5.50 -11.82 -15.97
CA TYR A 235 5.87 -10.99 -17.12
C TYR A 235 4.74 -10.03 -17.53
N ARG A 236 5.11 -8.86 -18.07
CA ARG A 236 4.18 -7.78 -18.44
C ARG A 236 3.34 -8.15 -19.66
N GLU A 237 3.96 -8.83 -20.62
CA GLU A 237 3.35 -9.32 -21.84
C GLU A 237 2.25 -10.35 -21.50
N THR A 238 2.50 -11.19 -20.50
CA THR A 238 1.51 -12.13 -19.98
C THR A 238 0.33 -11.42 -19.33
N VAL A 239 0.56 -10.36 -18.56
CA VAL A 239 -0.53 -9.55 -17.95
C VAL A 239 -1.47 -9.02 -19.03
N GLN A 240 -0.92 -8.44 -20.09
CA GLN A 240 -1.73 -7.93 -21.21
C GLN A 240 -2.50 -9.05 -21.90
N ARG A 241 -1.81 -10.16 -22.22
CA ARG A 241 -2.40 -11.33 -22.88
C ARG A 241 -3.58 -11.91 -22.09
N ILE A 242 -3.43 -12.08 -20.78
CA ILE A 242 -4.51 -12.57 -19.91
C ILE A 242 -5.67 -11.58 -19.88
N SER A 243 -5.39 -10.28 -19.74
CA SER A 243 -6.44 -9.26 -19.72
C SER A 243 -7.27 -9.27 -21.00
N ASP A 244 -6.61 -9.33 -22.15
CA ASP A 244 -7.26 -9.36 -23.46
C ASP A 244 -8.07 -10.65 -23.66
N TYR A 245 -7.54 -11.80 -23.21
CA TYR A 245 -8.25 -13.06 -23.23
C TYR A 245 -9.54 -13.00 -22.39
N LEU A 246 -9.43 -12.56 -21.13
CA LEU A 246 -10.58 -12.41 -20.24
C LEU A 246 -11.61 -11.43 -20.80
N LYS A 247 -11.18 -10.30 -21.37
CA LYS A 247 -12.08 -9.33 -22.04
C LYS A 247 -12.80 -9.95 -23.25
N SER A 248 -12.11 -10.76 -24.04
CA SER A 248 -12.72 -11.48 -25.18
C SER A 248 -13.80 -12.47 -24.73
N LYS A 249 -13.68 -12.98 -23.50
CA LYS A 249 -14.67 -13.82 -22.82
C LYS A 249 -15.69 -13.02 -22.01
N LYS A 250 -15.76 -11.70 -22.21
CA LYS A 250 -16.66 -10.76 -21.51
C LYS A 250 -16.40 -10.63 -20.00
N ILE A 251 -15.24 -11.07 -19.51
CA ILE A 251 -14.84 -10.88 -18.11
C ILE A 251 -14.20 -9.51 -17.94
N HIS A 252 -14.88 -8.65 -17.19
CA HIS A 252 -14.42 -7.30 -16.90
C HIS A 252 -13.22 -7.30 -15.94
N ASN A 253 -12.07 -6.81 -16.41
CA ASN A 253 -10.82 -6.78 -15.66
C ASN A 253 -9.96 -5.58 -16.07
N ASP A 254 -8.97 -5.27 -15.24
CA ASP A 254 -7.96 -4.25 -15.52
C ASP A 254 -6.54 -4.79 -15.26
N ILE A 255 -5.52 -4.03 -15.66
CA ILE A 255 -4.12 -4.43 -15.53
C ILE A 255 -3.34 -3.50 -14.61
N LEU A 256 -2.38 -4.07 -13.87
CA LEU A 256 -1.40 -3.31 -13.10
C LEU A 256 0.00 -3.90 -13.32
N HIS A 257 0.90 -3.16 -13.95
CA HIS A 257 2.31 -3.56 -14.07
C HIS A 257 3.22 -2.34 -14.09
N GLY A 258 4.53 -2.55 -13.84
CA GLY A 258 5.51 -1.47 -13.75
C GLY A 258 5.79 -0.69 -15.05
N GLY A 259 5.06 -0.98 -16.14
CA GLY A 259 5.12 -0.21 -17.39
C GLY A 259 4.08 0.91 -17.46
N LEU A 260 3.09 0.90 -16.56
CA LEU A 260 2.07 1.95 -16.49
C LEU A 260 2.63 3.23 -15.87
N GLN A 261 2.17 4.38 -16.37
CA GLN A 261 2.46 5.66 -15.73
C GLN A 261 1.85 5.69 -14.34
N GLN A 262 2.45 6.47 -13.43
CA GLN A 262 1.99 6.55 -12.04
C GLN A 262 0.50 6.93 -11.94
N MET A 263 0.04 7.87 -12.78
CA MET A 263 -1.36 8.28 -12.81
C MET A 263 -2.29 7.14 -13.22
N ASP A 264 -1.87 6.30 -14.18
CA ASP A 264 -2.67 5.16 -14.62
C ASP A 264 -2.73 4.09 -13.53
N ARG A 265 -1.61 3.81 -12.84
CA ARG A 265 -1.57 2.92 -11.67
C ARG A 265 -2.54 3.38 -10.59
N GLU A 266 -2.55 4.68 -10.26
CA GLU A 266 -3.48 5.25 -9.29
C GLU A 266 -4.94 5.13 -9.73
N ASN A 267 -5.23 5.38 -11.00
CA ASN A 267 -6.58 5.26 -11.56
C ASN A 267 -7.10 3.83 -11.48
N VAL A 268 -6.29 2.84 -11.87
CA VAL A 268 -6.63 1.41 -11.80
C VAL A 268 -6.92 1.00 -10.35
N LEU A 269 -6.08 1.40 -9.41
CA LEU A 269 -6.30 1.08 -8.00
C LEU A 269 -7.53 1.77 -7.41
N SER A 270 -7.84 2.99 -7.84
CA SER A 270 -9.09 3.65 -7.45
C SER A 270 -10.33 2.97 -8.04
N LYS A 271 -10.27 2.55 -9.31
CA LYS A 271 -11.32 1.71 -9.94
C LYS A 271 -11.54 0.41 -9.17
N PHE A 272 -10.47 -0.18 -8.66
CA PHE A 272 -10.57 -1.38 -7.85
C PHE A 272 -11.19 -1.11 -6.47
N ARG A 273 -10.66 -0.13 -5.73
CA ARG A 273 -11.15 0.23 -4.38
C ARG A 273 -12.63 0.63 -4.33
N ASN A 274 -13.14 1.23 -5.40
CA ASN A 274 -14.54 1.63 -5.47
C ASN A 274 -15.45 0.58 -6.14
N GLY A 275 -14.91 -0.59 -6.45
CA GLY A 275 -15.65 -1.72 -7.03
C GLY A 275 -16.00 -1.57 -8.51
N SER A 276 -15.45 -0.59 -9.24
CA SER A 276 -15.64 -0.49 -10.69
C SER A 276 -14.93 -1.59 -11.46
N VAL A 277 -13.89 -2.18 -10.87
CA VAL A 277 -13.17 -3.36 -11.34
C VAL A 277 -13.02 -4.31 -10.16
N ARG A 278 -13.25 -5.61 -10.36
CA ARG A 278 -13.06 -6.64 -9.30
C ARG A 278 -11.91 -7.59 -9.59
N ILE A 279 -11.49 -7.71 -10.84
CA ILE A 279 -10.38 -8.57 -11.26
C ILE A 279 -9.24 -7.70 -11.73
N LEU A 280 -8.06 -7.87 -11.11
CA LEU A 280 -6.85 -7.17 -11.48
C LEU A 280 -5.76 -8.17 -11.88
N VAL A 281 -5.27 -8.05 -13.11
CA VAL A 281 -4.15 -8.86 -13.61
C VAL A 281 -2.86 -8.08 -13.37
N THR A 282 -1.89 -8.65 -12.66
CA THR A 282 -0.76 -7.88 -12.14
C THR A 282 0.56 -8.64 -12.07
N THR A 283 1.67 -7.88 -12.09
CA THR A 283 3.02 -8.37 -11.73
C THR A 283 3.36 -8.03 -10.28
N ASP A 284 4.36 -8.70 -9.69
CA ASP A 284 4.83 -8.42 -8.31
C ASP A 284 5.32 -6.98 -8.13
N LEU A 285 5.93 -6.41 -9.18
CA LEU A 285 6.51 -5.07 -9.15
C LEU A 285 5.45 -3.95 -9.19
N ALA A 286 4.23 -4.29 -9.59
CA ALA A 286 3.21 -3.32 -10.01
C ALA A 286 2.63 -2.48 -8.89
N GLY A 287 2.73 -2.98 -7.65
CA GLY A 287 2.16 -2.35 -6.47
C GLY A 287 3.18 -1.73 -5.52
N ARG A 288 4.47 -1.71 -5.89
CA ARG A 288 5.48 -1.04 -5.09
C ARG A 288 5.11 0.42 -4.92
N GLY A 289 5.00 0.81 -3.66
CA GLY A 289 4.66 2.15 -3.30
C GLY A 289 3.23 2.56 -3.65
N LEU A 290 2.28 1.65 -3.64
CA LEU A 290 0.88 2.03 -3.72
C LEU A 290 0.13 1.33 -2.61
N ASP A 291 -0.90 1.99 -2.10
CA ASP A 291 -1.87 1.36 -1.22
C ASP A 291 -2.71 0.37 -2.04
N ILE A 292 -2.25 -0.88 -2.08
CA ILE A 292 -2.92 -1.97 -2.78
C ILE A 292 -4.02 -2.52 -1.86
N PRO A 293 -5.29 -2.53 -2.31
CA PRO A 293 -6.38 -3.08 -1.52
C PRO A 293 -6.19 -4.57 -1.28
N LEU A 294 -6.78 -5.05 -0.18
CA LEU A 294 -6.94 -6.48 0.06
C LEU A 294 -8.00 -7.06 -0.88
N VAL A 295 -7.88 -8.35 -1.15
CA VAL A 295 -8.77 -9.12 -2.04
C VAL A 295 -9.23 -10.40 -1.36
N GLU A 296 -10.39 -10.89 -1.79
CA GLU A 296 -10.90 -12.20 -1.36
C GLU A 296 -10.04 -13.33 -1.94
N ASN A 297 -9.64 -13.20 -3.21
CA ASN A 297 -8.92 -14.24 -3.94
C ASN A 297 -7.58 -13.78 -4.51
N VAL A 298 -6.59 -14.64 -4.40
CA VAL A 298 -5.31 -14.53 -5.09
C VAL A 298 -5.15 -15.72 -6.04
N VAL A 299 -4.81 -15.45 -7.29
CA VAL A 299 -4.57 -16.48 -8.31
C VAL A 299 -3.14 -16.34 -8.82
N HIS A 300 -2.32 -17.37 -8.63
CA HIS A 300 -1.00 -17.49 -9.21
C HIS A 300 -1.12 -18.18 -10.58
N TYR A 301 -1.20 -17.39 -11.64
CA TYR A 301 -1.17 -17.92 -13.01
C TYR A 301 0.22 -18.44 -13.37
N HIS A 302 1.25 -17.69 -13.00
CA HIS A 302 2.63 -18.17 -13.00
C HIS A 302 3.07 -18.48 -11.57
N LEU A 303 3.84 -19.56 -11.43
CA LEU A 303 4.46 -19.91 -10.16
C LEU A 303 5.32 -18.74 -9.66
N PRO A 304 5.22 -18.41 -8.36
CA PRO A 304 6.08 -17.40 -7.75
C PRO A 304 7.54 -17.85 -7.82
N SER A 305 8.47 -16.90 -7.99
CA SER A 305 9.90 -17.20 -8.11
C SER A 305 10.56 -17.64 -6.80
N SER A 306 9.93 -17.37 -5.66
CA SER A 306 10.40 -17.75 -4.32
C SER A 306 9.22 -17.92 -3.35
N GLU A 307 9.47 -18.61 -2.24
CA GLU A 307 8.50 -18.73 -1.13
C GLU A 307 8.14 -17.36 -0.54
N GLU A 308 9.11 -16.46 -0.45
CA GLU A 308 8.88 -15.08 -0.01
C GLU A 308 7.91 -14.34 -0.95
N THR A 309 8.08 -14.50 -2.27
CA THR A 309 7.15 -13.93 -3.26
C THR A 309 5.76 -14.52 -3.10
N PHE A 310 5.66 -15.82 -2.85
CA PHE A 310 4.39 -16.50 -2.56
C PHE A 310 3.68 -15.91 -1.34
N ILE A 311 4.41 -15.77 -0.23
CA ILE A 311 3.97 -15.15 1.03
C ILE A 311 3.51 -13.70 0.79
N HIS A 312 4.21 -12.92 -0.02
CA HIS A 312 3.84 -11.53 -0.33
C HIS A 312 2.59 -11.38 -1.20
N ARG A 313 2.43 -12.25 -2.21
CA ARG A 313 1.23 -12.32 -3.05
C ARG A 313 0.02 -12.70 -2.20
N ASN A 314 0.15 -13.77 -1.41
CA ASN A 314 -0.92 -14.24 -0.53
C ASN A 314 -1.22 -13.28 0.62
N GLY A 315 -0.25 -12.46 1.02
CA GLY A 315 -0.48 -11.36 1.95
C GLY A 315 -1.42 -10.27 1.41
N ARG A 316 -1.90 -10.36 0.16
CA ARG A 316 -2.96 -9.50 -0.40
C ARG A 316 -4.37 -10.04 -0.12
N THR A 317 -4.48 -11.30 0.25
CA THR A 317 -5.70 -11.87 0.83
C THR A 317 -5.51 -12.08 2.34
N ALA A 318 -6.59 -12.46 3.03
CA ALA A 318 -6.68 -12.83 4.44
C ALA A 318 -5.64 -12.15 5.39
N ARG A 319 -6.05 -11.10 6.12
CA ARG A 319 -5.26 -10.53 7.21
C ARG A 319 -6.10 -10.35 8.46
N MET A 320 -5.49 -10.70 9.60
CA MET A 320 -5.95 -10.57 11.00
C MET A 320 -7.31 -11.16 11.38
N GLU A 321 -8.36 -11.14 10.54
CA GLU A 321 -9.70 -11.69 10.86
C GLU A 321 -10.55 -12.10 9.63
N SER A 322 -10.01 -12.06 8.41
CA SER A 322 -10.78 -12.35 7.17
C SER A 322 -10.33 -13.63 6.51
N ASP A 323 -11.28 -14.49 6.12
CA ASP A 323 -11.03 -15.65 5.25
C ASP A 323 -10.66 -15.18 3.83
N GLY A 324 -9.91 -16.02 3.12
CA GLY A 324 -9.60 -15.79 1.72
C GLY A 324 -8.96 -17.00 1.07
N ASP A 325 -8.98 -17.05 -0.25
CA ASP A 325 -8.54 -18.21 -1.02
C ASP A 325 -7.36 -17.84 -1.93
N ALA A 326 -6.34 -18.69 -1.96
CA ALA A 326 -5.21 -18.57 -2.88
C ALA A 326 -5.12 -19.80 -3.77
N TYR A 327 -5.28 -19.59 -5.07
CA TYR A 327 -5.24 -20.62 -6.10
C TYR A 327 -3.92 -20.57 -6.84
N THR A 328 -3.25 -21.70 -6.99
CA THR A 328 -2.03 -21.82 -7.79
C THR A 328 -2.30 -22.73 -8.97
N ILE A 329 -2.26 -22.18 -10.19
CA ILE A 329 -2.48 -22.99 -11.39
C ILE A 329 -1.19 -23.70 -11.77
N THR A 330 -1.22 -25.03 -11.78
CA THR A 330 -0.06 -25.88 -12.09
C THR A 330 -0.21 -26.59 -13.44
N PHE A 331 0.87 -27.07 -14.03
CA PHE A 331 0.90 -27.94 -15.21
C PHE A 331 1.80 -29.13 -14.90
N HIS A 332 1.41 -30.35 -15.27
CA HIS A 332 2.04 -31.59 -14.78
C HIS A 332 3.53 -31.75 -15.13
N GLU A 333 4.00 -31.10 -16.19
CA GLU A 333 5.41 -31.10 -16.62
C GLU A 333 6.24 -29.92 -16.08
N GLU A 334 5.65 -28.97 -15.35
CA GLU A 334 6.39 -27.84 -14.80
C GLU A 334 7.01 -28.17 -13.43
N GLU A 335 8.24 -27.73 -13.21
CA GLU A 335 8.90 -27.91 -11.92
C GLU A 335 8.21 -27.06 -10.86
N THR A 336 7.52 -27.73 -9.94
CA THR A 336 6.76 -27.08 -8.88
C THR A 336 7.62 -26.96 -7.61
N PRO A 337 7.78 -25.76 -7.02
CA PRO A 337 8.52 -25.58 -5.77
C PRO A 337 7.91 -26.35 -4.59
N ASP A 338 8.76 -26.73 -3.62
CA ASP A 338 8.34 -27.58 -2.50
C ASP A 338 7.28 -26.93 -1.60
N PHE A 339 7.28 -25.60 -1.45
CA PHE A 339 6.24 -24.88 -0.70
C PHE A 339 4.84 -24.96 -1.36
N ILE A 340 4.77 -25.28 -2.66
CA ILE A 340 3.51 -25.51 -3.37
C ILE A 340 3.12 -26.99 -3.31
N LYS A 341 4.10 -27.90 -3.38
CA LYS A 341 3.87 -29.35 -3.25
C LYS A 341 3.26 -29.74 -1.90
N LYS A 342 3.52 -28.94 -0.85
CA LYS A 342 2.95 -29.12 0.50
C LYS A 342 1.46 -28.75 0.59
N ILE A 343 0.85 -28.21 -0.47
CA ILE A 343 -0.56 -27.84 -0.48
C ILE A 343 -1.40 -29.08 -0.80
N ASP A 344 -2.11 -29.59 0.20
CA ASP A 344 -2.86 -30.85 0.11
C ASP A 344 -4.28 -30.70 -0.50
N HIS A 345 -4.67 -29.51 -0.92
CA HIS A 345 -6.01 -29.26 -1.48
C HIS A 345 -5.95 -29.01 -2.99
N GLU A 346 -6.32 -30.02 -3.77
CA GLU A 346 -6.57 -29.86 -5.20
C GLU A 346 -7.95 -29.23 -5.44
N TYR A 347 -8.04 -28.26 -6.34
CA TYR A 347 -9.28 -27.61 -6.75
C TYR A 347 -9.45 -27.77 -8.26
N LEU A 348 -10.52 -28.45 -8.67
CA LEU A 348 -10.88 -28.67 -10.06
C LEU A 348 -12.02 -27.72 -10.42
N PRO A 349 -11.80 -26.74 -11.31
CA PRO A 349 -12.86 -25.86 -11.74
C PRO A 349 -14.01 -26.67 -12.37
N THR A 350 -15.25 -26.24 -12.12
CA THR A 350 -16.46 -26.97 -12.58
C THR A 350 -16.56 -27.05 -14.10
N GLY A 351 -15.90 -26.14 -14.80
CA GLY A 351 -16.00 -25.97 -16.25
C GLY A 351 -17.30 -25.25 -16.68
N GLU A 352 -18.16 -24.85 -15.74
CA GLU A 352 -19.36 -24.09 -16.04
C GLU A 352 -18.99 -22.67 -16.45
N THR A 353 -19.47 -22.24 -17.61
CA THR A 353 -19.37 -20.83 -18.01
C THR A 353 -20.55 -20.06 -17.44
N ARG A 354 -20.28 -18.99 -16.70
CA ARG A 354 -21.30 -18.10 -16.13
C ARG A 354 -21.23 -16.74 -16.80
N ASP A 355 -22.38 -16.12 -17.02
CA ASP A 355 -22.40 -14.72 -17.41
C ASP A 355 -22.20 -13.87 -16.16
N LEU A 356 -20.97 -13.41 -15.94
CA LEU A 356 -20.63 -12.58 -14.80
C LEU A 356 -21.19 -11.17 -15.03
N PRO A 357 -22.18 -10.68 -14.26
CA PRO A 357 -22.62 -9.31 -14.37
C PRO A 357 -21.46 -8.32 -14.20
N LEU A 358 -21.58 -7.23 -14.94
CA LEU A 358 -20.68 -6.09 -14.82
C LEU A 358 -20.73 -5.54 -13.39
N PRO A 359 -19.63 -4.92 -12.92
CA PRO A 359 -19.62 -4.31 -11.60
C PRO A 359 -20.68 -3.20 -11.48
N ASP A 360 -21.33 -3.11 -10.32
CA ASP A 360 -22.43 -2.16 -10.05
C ASP A 360 -22.02 -0.69 -10.19
N PHE A 361 -20.73 -0.42 -10.01
CA PHE A 361 -20.14 0.91 -10.10
C PHE A 361 -19.29 1.09 -11.36
N GLU A 362 -19.20 2.33 -11.81
CA GLU A 362 -18.22 2.86 -12.76
C GLU A 362 -17.50 4.04 -12.13
N THR A 363 -16.23 4.25 -12.51
CA THR A 363 -15.46 5.37 -11.99
C THR A 363 -15.59 6.57 -12.89
N VAL A 364 -16.02 7.68 -12.31
CA VAL A 364 -16.06 8.99 -12.98
C VAL A 364 -14.87 9.83 -12.50
N MET A 365 -14.13 10.37 -13.46
CA MET A 365 -13.04 11.31 -13.21
C MET A 365 -13.52 12.75 -13.44
N ILE A 366 -13.24 13.61 -12.47
CA ILE A 366 -13.42 15.06 -12.54
C ILE A 366 -12.02 15.68 -12.54
N ASN A 367 -11.69 16.49 -13.53
CA ASN A 367 -10.35 17.13 -13.66
C ASN A 367 -10.09 18.28 -12.67
N LYS A 368 -10.57 18.15 -11.43
CA LYS A 368 -10.41 19.11 -10.34
C LYS A 368 -10.07 18.37 -9.05
N GLY A 369 -9.02 18.82 -8.37
CA GLY A 369 -8.50 18.20 -7.14
C GLY A 369 -8.17 19.20 -6.04
N LYS A 370 -7.35 18.78 -5.07
CA LYS A 370 -6.94 19.59 -3.92
C LYS A 370 -6.30 20.91 -4.34
N ARG A 371 -5.48 20.93 -5.39
CA ARG A 371 -4.84 22.16 -5.92
C ARG A 371 -5.84 23.16 -6.49
N ASP A 372 -7.01 22.68 -6.90
CA ASP A 372 -8.13 23.53 -7.30
C ASP A 372 -8.98 24.03 -6.12
N LYS A 373 -8.60 23.71 -4.88
CA LYS A 373 -9.36 23.94 -3.65
C LYS A 373 -10.67 23.13 -3.58
N VAL A 374 -10.74 22.02 -4.32
CA VAL A 374 -11.86 21.07 -4.24
C VAL A 374 -11.65 20.12 -3.06
N ARG A 375 -12.68 19.95 -2.25
CA ARG A 375 -12.75 18.98 -1.14
C ARG A 375 -13.79 17.90 -1.45
N LYS A 376 -13.78 16.80 -0.69
CA LYS A 376 -14.74 15.69 -0.85
C LYS A 376 -16.20 16.17 -0.85
N GLY A 377 -16.57 17.07 0.07
CA GLY A 377 -17.92 17.63 0.13
C GLY A 377 -18.31 18.47 -1.11
N ASP A 378 -17.34 19.12 -1.76
CA ASP A 378 -17.61 19.86 -3.00
C ASP A 378 -17.91 18.90 -4.15
N VAL A 379 -17.21 17.75 -4.21
CA VAL A 379 -17.46 16.68 -5.19
C VAL A 379 -18.85 16.07 -4.97
N VAL A 380 -19.18 15.71 -3.72
CA VAL A 380 -20.52 15.20 -3.37
C VAL A 380 -21.61 16.18 -3.79
N GLY A 381 -21.46 17.45 -3.41
CA GLY A 381 -22.43 18.49 -3.76
C GLY A 381 -22.58 18.69 -5.26
N PHE A 382 -21.48 18.62 -6.02
CA PHE A 382 -21.48 18.71 -7.48
C PHE A 382 -22.23 17.51 -8.11
N LEU A 383 -21.93 16.29 -7.69
CA LEU A 383 -22.55 15.07 -8.22
C LEU A 383 -24.05 14.99 -7.86
N PHE A 384 -24.45 15.41 -6.67
CA PHE A 384 -25.86 15.41 -6.27
C PHE A 384 -26.66 16.53 -6.92
N LYS A 385 -26.18 17.79 -6.84
CA LYS A 385 -26.97 18.95 -7.28
C LYS A 385 -27.00 19.12 -8.79
N ILE A 386 -25.86 18.92 -9.46
CA ILE A 386 -25.74 19.12 -10.91
C ILE A 386 -25.96 17.78 -11.61
N GLY A 387 -25.36 16.72 -11.07
CA GLY A 387 -25.50 15.38 -11.61
C GLY A 387 -26.86 14.73 -11.38
N ALA A 388 -27.65 15.23 -10.43
CA ALA A 388 -28.91 14.64 -9.98
C ALA A 388 -28.75 13.17 -9.57
N LEU A 389 -27.62 12.84 -8.93
CA LEU A 389 -27.30 11.51 -8.45
C LEU A 389 -27.96 11.24 -7.09
N GLY A 390 -28.57 10.08 -6.93
CA GLY A 390 -29.11 9.60 -5.67
C GLY A 390 -28.02 9.23 -4.67
N LYS A 391 -28.36 9.20 -3.37
CA LYS A 391 -27.41 8.90 -2.29
C LYS A 391 -26.82 7.49 -2.42
N GLU A 392 -27.66 6.51 -2.75
CA GLU A 392 -27.27 5.10 -2.93
C GLU A 392 -26.49 4.86 -4.22
N GLU A 393 -26.51 5.82 -5.15
CA GLU A 393 -25.81 5.71 -6.44
C GLU A 393 -24.37 6.23 -6.37
N LEU A 394 -23.91 6.69 -5.20
CA LEU A 394 -22.57 7.25 -4.99
C LEU A 394 -21.72 6.34 -4.09
N GLY A 395 -20.64 5.82 -4.66
CA GLY A 395 -19.65 5.02 -3.96
C GLY A 395 -18.48 5.85 -3.40
N LEU A 396 -17.32 5.21 -3.30
CA LEU A 396 -16.10 5.82 -2.77
C LEU A 396 -15.67 7.04 -3.59
N ILE A 397 -15.33 8.14 -2.91
CA ILE A 397 -14.73 9.34 -3.51
C ILE A 397 -13.30 9.51 -3.01
N GLU A 398 -12.37 9.68 -3.95
CA GLU A 398 -10.99 10.04 -3.72
C GLU A 398 -10.68 11.40 -4.35
N VAL A 399 -10.23 12.37 -3.55
CA VAL A 399 -9.80 13.68 -4.06
C VAL A 399 -8.27 13.69 -4.10
N LYS A 400 -7.70 13.63 -5.30
CA LYS A 400 -6.26 13.71 -5.56
C LYS A 400 -5.83 15.18 -5.74
N ASP A 401 -4.55 15.41 -5.98
CA ASP A 401 -4.00 16.75 -6.15
C ASP A 401 -4.62 17.52 -7.32
N ASN A 402 -4.71 16.87 -8.48
CA ASN A 402 -5.10 17.48 -9.75
C ASN A 402 -6.49 17.05 -10.25
N PHE A 403 -7.06 15.99 -9.69
CA PHE A 403 -8.33 15.43 -10.10
C PHE A 403 -9.06 14.77 -8.92
N SER A 404 -10.32 14.42 -9.12
CA SER A 404 -11.12 13.65 -8.17
C SER A 404 -11.72 12.45 -8.91
N LEU A 405 -11.79 11.33 -8.21
CA LEU A 405 -12.42 10.10 -8.69
C LEU A 405 -13.62 9.79 -7.79
N ALA A 406 -14.73 9.36 -8.41
CA ALA A 406 -15.91 8.92 -7.71
C ALA A 406 -16.42 7.62 -8.33
N GLY A 407 -16.65 6.59 -7.51
CA GLY A 407 -17.46 5.45 -7.91
C GLY A 407 -18.92 5.90 -7.99
N VAL A 408 -19.57 5.62 -9.10
CA VAL A 408 -20.97 5.99 -9.38
C VAL A 408 -21.69 4.77 -9.90
N SER A 409 -22.96 4.56 -9.54
CA SER A 409 -23.75 3.47 -10.10
C SER A 409 -23.67 3.48 -11.64
N ARG A 410 -23.38 2.31 -12.21
CA ARG A 410 -23.18 2.13 -13.67
C ARG A 410 -24.38 2.65 -14.46
N ASN A 411 -25.59 2.43 -13.96
CA ASN A 411 -26.84 2.87 -14.60
C ASN A 411 -26.97 4.41 -14.64
N ALA A 412 -26.36 5.12 -13.68
CA ALA A 412 -26.42 6.57 -13.57
C ALA A 412 -25.23 7.28 -14.25
N ALA A 413 -24.10 6.59 -14.45
CA ALA A 413 -22.83 7.18 -14.87
C ALA A 413 -22.91 7.99 -16.18
N SER A 414 -23.53 7.43 -17.23
CA SER A 414 -23.66 8.12 -18.52
C SER A 414 -24.51 9.39 -18.44
N SER A 415 -25.64 9.33 -17.71
CA SER A 415 -26.52 10.48 -17.47
C SER A 415 -25.82 11.55 -16.63
N LEU A 416 -25.10 11.13 -15.60
CA LEU A 416 -24.30 11.98 -14.74
C LEU A 416 -23.27 12.77 -15.55
N VAL A 417 -22.47 12.10 -16.40
CA VAL A 417 -21.45 12.76 -17.23
C VAL A 417 -22.08 13.79 -18.16
N LYS A 418 -23.20 13.46 -18.82
CA LYS A 418 -23.90 14.41 -19.70
C LYS A 418 -24.33 15.69 -18.97
N LYS A 419 -24.79 15.56 -17.73
CA LYS A 419 -25.23 16.71 -16.91
C LYS A 419 -24.08 17.51 -16.34
N THR A 420 -22.99 16.85 -15.96
CA THR A 420 -21.90 17.44 -15.17
C THR A 420 -20.72 17.92 -16.02
N ASN A 421 -20.49 17.36 -17.20
CA ASN A 421 -19.37 17.76 -18.04
C ASN A 421 -19.49 19.24 -18.45
N ASN A 422 -18.38 19.98 -18.40
CA ASN A 422 -18.29 21.43 -18.58
C ASN A 422 -19.05 22.29 -17.55
N GLN A 423 -19.62 21.71 -16.49
CA GLN A 423 -20.23 22.45 -15.39
C GLN A 423 -19.19 22.98 -14.40
N LYS A 424 -19.61 23.89 -13.53
CA LYS A 424 -18.71 24.53 -12.55
C LYS A 424 -18.72 23.80 -11.21
N ILE A 425 -17.54 23.46 -10.71
CA ILE A 425 -17.28 23.09 -9.32
C ILE A 425 -16.39 24.17 -8.70
N LYS A 426 -16.80 24.73 -7.55
CA LYS A 426 -16.10 25.88 -6.92
C LYS A 426 -15.84 27.05 -7.89
N GLY A 427 -16.80 27.34 -8.76
CA GLY A 427 -16.70 28.42 -9.76
C GLY A 427 -15.80 28.13 -10.97
N LYS A 428 -15.10 27.00 -11.00
CA LYS A 428 -14.22 26.59 -12.11
C LYS A 428 -14.89 25.52 -12.98
N LYS A 429 -14.78 25.64 -14.31
CA LYS A 429 -15.25 24.60 -15.24
C LYS A 429 -14.50 23.29 -15.00
N ALA A 430 -15.24 22.19 -14.93
CA ALA A 430 -14.71 20.84 -14.79
C ALA A 430 -15.03 20.01 -16.04
N LEU A 431 -14.04 19.23 -16.49
CA LEU A 431 -14.23 18.15 -17.43
C LEU A 431 -14.50 16.88 -16.64
N VAL A 432 -15.56 16.18 -17.04
CA VAL A 432 -16.05 14.98 -16.37
C VAL A 432 -16.16 13.86 -17.40
N ARG A 433 -15.61 12.69 -17.08
CA ARG A 433 -15.65 11.51 -17.96
C ARG A 433 -15.67 10.21 -17.15
N ILE A 434 -16.20 9.14 -17.73
CA ILE A 434 -16.04 7.77 -17.22
C ILE A 434 -14.61 7.29 -17.58
N LEU A 435 -14.00 6.49 -16.70
CA LEU A 435 -12.67 5.89 -16.86
C LEU A 435 -12.70 4.42 -17.27
#